data_AF-D1AMR6-F1
#
_entry.id   AF-D1AMR6-F1
#
_cell.length_a   1.000
_cell.length_b   1.000
_cell.length_c   1.000
_cell.angle_alpha   90.00
_cell.angle_beta   90.00
_cell.angle_gamma   90.00
#
_symmetry.space_group_name_H-M   'P 1'
#
loop_
_entity.id
_entity.type
_entity.pdbx_description
1 polymer ?
#
loop_
_entity_poly.entity_id
_entity_poly.type
_entity_poly.pdbx_seq_one_letter_code
_entity_poly.pdbx_strand_id
1 'polypeptide(L)'
;MKSKFLIILILFSIGQLSFSLNCKYRGYLKENNKVYYFGDTGVIKKEVNADYDTFEVIEAVNYSLLGKDKDNVYYKGELLEGIDAKTFKIVKEIKPPFKVFLGYGCGSSGYILEDKGKQYELRERF
;
A
#
# COMPACT_ATOMS: atom_id res chain seq x y z
N MET A 1 -18.77 44.11 -14.01
CA MET A 1 -18.56 43.41 -12.70
C MET A 1 -18.95 41.93 -12.70
N LYS A 2 -19.88 41.46 -13.55
CA LYS A 2 -20.32 40.05 -13.56
C LYS A 2 -19.34 39.05 -14.20
N SER A 3 -18.56 39.46 -15.22
CA SER A 3 -17.64 38.53 -15.92
C SER A 3 -16.38 38.18 -15.13
N LYS A 4 -15.82 39.10 -14.33
CA LYS A 4 -14.64 38.83 -13.47
C LYS A 4 -14.96 37.85 -12.35
N PHE A 5 -16.20 37.86 -11.84
CA PHE A 5 -16.68 36.93 -10.82
C PHE A 5 -16.88 35.51 -11.38
N LEU A 6 -17.34 35.40 -12.64
CA LEU A 6 -17.51 34.12 -13.33
C LEU A 6 -16.17 33.40 -13.57
N ILE A 7 -15.11 34.15 -13.91
CA ILE A 7 -13.76 33.62 -14.12
C ILE A 7 -13.14 33.10 -12.81
N ILE A 8 -13.36 33.80 -11.69
CA ILE A 8 -12.88 33.37 -10.37
C ILE A 8 -13.55 32.07 -9.91
N LEU A 9 -14.86 31.90 -10.17
CA LEU A 9 -15.57 30.67 -9.85
C LEU A 9 -15.06 29.47 -10.68
N ILE A 10 -14.74 29.69 -11.96
CA ILE A 10 -14.15 28.65 -12.83
C ILE A 10 -12.76 28.24 -12.34
N LEU A 11 -11.91 29.21 -11.96
CA LEU A 11 -10.57 28.92 -11.42
C LEU A 11 -10.61 28.24 -10.04
N PHE A 12 -11.58 28.60 -9.19
CA PHE A 12 -11.82 27.94 -7.91
C PHE A 12 -12.29 26.49 -8.11
N SER A 13 -13.08 26.23 -9.15
CA SER A 13 -13.54 24.88 -9.52
C SER A 13 -12.40 23.98 -10.00
N ILE A 14 -11.46 24.52 -10.80
CA ILE A 14 -10.30 23.76 -11.31
C ILE A 14 -9.32 23.44 -10.17
N GLY A 15 -9.17 24.33 -9.18
CA GLY A 15 -8.30 24.11 -8.01
C GLY A 15 -8.79 23.03 -7.03
N GLN A 16 -10.10 22.76 -6.97
CA GLN A 16 -10.65 21.65 -6.19
C GLN A 16 -10.49 20.29 -6.90
N LEU A 17 -10.36 20.30 -8.22
CA LEU A 17 -10.20 19.08 -9.03
C LEU A 17 -8.82 18.44 -8.84
N SER A 18 -7.78 19.24 -8.59
CA SER A 18 -6.41 18.77 -8.35
C SER A 18 -6.17 18.25 -6.93
N PHE A 19 -7.08 18.48 -5.98
CA PHE A 19 -6.96 17.97 -4.60
C PHE A 19 -7.45 16.52 -4.44
N SER A 20 -8.16 15.97 -5.43
CA SER A 20 -8.88 14.69 -5.29
C SER A 20 -8.15 13.43 -5.78
N LEU A 21 -6.88 13.48 -6.23
CA LEU A 21 -6.28 12.34 -6.96
C LEU A 21 -4.87 11.87 -6.52
N ASN A 22 -4.34 12.26 -5.36
CA ASN A 22 -2.99 11.80 -4.98
C ASN A 22 -3.00 10.47 -4.22
N CYS A 23 -3.30 9.37 -4.92
CA CYS A 23 -2.90 8.03 -4.48
C CYS A 23 -1.37 7.92 -4.58
N LYS A 24 -0.65 8.13 -3.47
CA LYS A 24 0.80 7.92 -3.45
C LYS A 24 1.12 6.43 -3.56
N TYR A 25 2.01 6.06 -4.48
CA TYR A 25 2.47 4.69 -4.60
C TYR A 25 3.07 4.17 -3.29
N ARG A 26 2.65 2.97 -2.88
CA ARG A 26 3.15 2.23 -1.72
C ARG A 26 3.41 0.79 -2.15
N GLY A 27 4.61 0.28 -1.89
CA GLY A 27 4.99 -1.04 -2.36
C GLY A 27 6.47 -1.33 -2.28
N TYR A 28 6.84 -2.53 -2.72
CA TYR A 28 8.22 -3.00 -2.73
C TYR A 28 8.93 -2.69 -4.05
N LEU A 29 10.21 -2.40 -3.98
CA LEU A 29 11.11 -2.21 -5.12
C LEU A 29 12.37 -3.05 -4.93
N LYS A 30 12.78 -3.74 -5.98
CA LYS A 30 14.07 -4.44 -6.06
C LYS A 30 15.04 -3.60 -6.89
N GLU A 31 16.16 -3.18 -6.30
CA GLU A 31 17.17 -2.34 -6.96
C GLU A 31 18.54 -2.60 -6.33
N ASN A 32 19.61 -2.65 -7.15
CA ASN A 32 21.01 -2.77 -6.66
C ASN A 32 21.23 -3.92 -5.66
N ASN A 33 20.69 -5.10 -5.95
CA ASN A 33 20.76 -6.29 -5.09
C ASN A 33 20.17 -6.10 -3.68
N LYS A 34 19.22 -5.15 -3.55
CA LYS A 34 18.53 -4.83 -2.30
C LYS A 34 17.04 -4.72 -2.52
N VAL A 35 16.30 -4.94 -1.44
CA VAL A 35 14.84 -4.78 -1.41
C VAL A 35 14.51 -3.53 -0.62
N TYR A 36 13.60 -2.73 -1.13
CA TYR A 36 13.12 -1.51 -0.49
C TYR A 36 11.60 -1.53 -0.37
N TYR A 37 11.07 -0.85 0.64
CA TYR A 37 9.65 -0.56 0.76
C TYR A 37 9.40 0.95 0.76
N PHE A 38 8.42 1.39 -0.03
CA PHE A 38 7.91 2.76 -0.08
C PHE A 38 6.64 2.86 0.76
N GLY A 39 6.73 3.58 1.88
CA GLY A 39 5.63 3.77 2.83
C GLY A 39 4.75 4.99 2.55
N ASP A 40 4.01 5.42 3.57
CA ASP A 40 2.88 6.35 3.47
C ASP A 40 3.22 7.74 2.91
N THR A 41 4.47 8.17 2.98
CA THR A 41 4.91 9.43 2.39
C THR A 41 5.33 9.30 0.92
N GLY A 42 5.64 8.09 0.44
CA GLY A 42 6.19 7.79 -0.89
C GLY A 42 7.61 8.32 -1.16
N VAL A 43 8.16 9.10 -0.22
CA VAL A 43 9.44 9.82 -0.40
C VAL A 43 10.61 9.06 0.20
N ILE A 44 10.35 8.28 1.26
CA ILE A 44 11.39 7.56 1.99
C ILE A 44 11.30 6.09 1.65
N LYS A 45 12.37 5.54 1.05
CA LYS A 45 12.53 4.11 0.85
C LYS A 45 13.22 3.50 2.07
N LYS A 46 12.58 2.52 2.71
CA LYS A 46 13.18 1.72 3.78
C LYS A 46 13.82 0.49 3.19
N GLU A 47 15.10 0.24 3.46
CA GLU A 47 15.74 -1.02 3.11
C GLU A 47 15.14 -2.15 3.94
N VAL A 48 14.81 -3.25 3.27
CA VAL A 48 14.26 -4.47 3.86
C VAL A 48 15.37 -5.50 3.86
N ASN A 49 15.70 -6.03 5.04
CA ASN A 49 16.68 -7.11 5.17
C ASN A 49 16.04 -8.43 4.72
N ALA A 50 15.99 -8.63 3.41
CA ALA A 50 15.41 -9.80 2.77
C ALA A 50 16.39 -10.42 1.78
N ASP A 51 16.22 -11.71 1.52
CA ASP A 51 16.96 -12.41 0.46
C ASP A 51 16.51 -11.87 -0.91
N TYR A 52 17.39 -11.11 -1.56
CA TYR A 52 17.07 -10.40 -2.80
C TYR A 52 16.66 -11.35 -3.93
N ASP A 53 17.38 -12.46 -4.09
CA ASP A 53 17.21 -13.37 -5.22
C ASP A 53 15.85 -14.06 -5.17
N THR A 54 15.39 -14.40 -3.97
CA THR A 54 14.11 -15.07 -3.75
C THR A 54 12.97 -14.14 -3.37
N PHE A 55 13.21 -12.83 -3.26
CA PHE A 55 12.17 -11.88 -2.90
C PHE A 55 11.09 -11.74 -3.98
N GLU A 56 9.84 -11.93 -3.57
CA GLU A 56 8.63 -11.81 -4.35
C GLU A 56 7.71 -10.74 -3.74
N VAL A 57 7.25 -9.81 -4.58
CA VAL A 57 6.21 -8.84 -4.21
C VAL A 57 4.85 -9.53 -4.33
N ILE A 58 4.04 -9.45 -3.29
CA ILE A 58 2.68 -10.01 -3.33
C ILE A 58 1.75 -8.88 -3.79
N GLU A 59 1.42 -8.91 -5.08
CA GLU A 59 0.61 -7.89 -5.72
C GLU A 59 -0.79 -7.81 -5.12
N ALA A 60 -1.26 -6.58 -4.91
CA ALA A 60 -2.65 -6.30 -4.57
C ALA A 60 -3.11 -5.03 -5.28
N VAL A 61 -4.39 -4.70 -5.12
CA VAL A 61 -5.00 -3.58 -5.84
C VAL A 61 -4.31 -2.28 -5.42
N ASN A 62 -3.66 -1.62 -6.37
CA ASN A 62 -2.91 -0.36 -6.27
C ASN A 62 -1.67 -0.36 -5.35
N TYR A 63 -1.65 -1.13 -4.25
CA TYR A 63 -0.55 -1.17 -3.28
C TYR A 63 -0.17 -2.60 -2.92
N SER A 64 1.12 -2.88 -2.85
CA SER A 64 1.64 -4.19 -2.42
C SER A 64 2.22 -4.06 -1.02
N LEU A 65 1.39 -4.22 0.03
CA LEU A 65 1.88 -4.11 1.41
C LEU A 65 2.58 -5.38 1.88
N LEU A 66 2.40 -6.49 1.16
CA LEU A 66 3.03 -7.78 1.46
C LEU A 66 4.14 -8.11 0.46
N GLY A 67 5.20 -8.69 0.99
CA GLY A 67 6.27 -9.31 0.21
C GLY A 67 6.79 -10.51 0.98
N LYS A 68 7.52 -11.39 0.32
CA LYS A 68 8.16 -12.54 0.96
C LYS A 68 9.47 -12.86 0.29
N ASP A 69 10.36 -13.51 1.02
CA ASP A 69 11.47 -14.26 0.44
C ASP A 69 11.29 -15.77 0.75
N LYS A 70 12.33 -16.57 0.50
CA LYS A 70 12.28 -18.03 0.73
C LYS A 70 12.03 -18.44 2.20
N ASP A 71 12.34 -17.57 3.16
CA ASP A 71 12.31 -17.86 4.60
C ASP A 71 11.35 -16.96 5.38
N ASN A 72 11.07 -15.75 4.89
CA ASN A 72 10.42 -14.68 5.63
C ASN A 72 9.24 -14.05 4.87
N VAL A 73 8.26 -13.56 5.63
CA VAL A 73 7.15 -12.74 5.12
C VAL A 73 7.28 -11.33 5.70
N TYR A 74 6.99 -10.33 4.88
CA TYR A 74 7.14 -8.92 5.22
C TYR A 74 5.85 -8.15 5.02
N TYR A 75 5.51 -7.29 5.97
CA TYR A 75 4.38 -6.36 5.89
C TYR A 75 4.88 -4.93 6.05
N LYS A 76 4.62 -4.08 5.05
CA LYS A 76 5.09 -2.69 4.99
C LYS A 76 6.61 -2.54 5.21
N GLY A 77 7.40 -3.50 4.72
CA GLY A 77 8.86 -3.52 4.89
C GLY A 77 9.35 -4.02 6.26
N GLU A 78 8.44 -4.45 7.14
CA GLU A 78 8.78 -5.09 8.42
C GLU A 78 8.64 -6.61 8.34
N LEU A 79 9.53 -7.34 9.01
CA LEU A 79 9.44 -8.79 9.15
C LEU A 79 8.20 -9.18 9.97
N LEU A 80 7.42 -10.14 9.49
CA LEU A 80 6.34 -10.78 10.25
C LEU A 80 6.88 -12.00 11.01
N GLU A 81 7.23 -11.78 12.27
CA GLU A 81 7.73 -12.87 13.12
C GLU A 81 6.70 -13.99 13.31
N GLY A 82 7.18 -15.24 13.21
CA GLY A 82 6.36 -16.42 13.44
C GLY A 82 5.40 -16.79 12.30
N ILE A 83 5.46 -16.10 11.15
CA ILE A 83 4.75 -16.47 9.94
C ILE A 83 5.69 -17.24 9.01
N ASP A 84 5.31 -18.45 8.66
CA ASP A 84 6.08 -19.30 7.77
C ASP A 84 5.82 -18.96 6.30
N ALA A 85 6.86 -18.55 5.58
CA ALA A 85 6.77 -18.11 4.18
C ALA A 85 6.26 -19.20 3.21
N LYS A 86 6.30 -20.47 3.61
CA LYS A 86 5.89 -21.60 2.78
C LYS A 86 4.45 -22.04 3.05
N THR A 87 3.91 -21.75 4.23
CA THR A 87 2.58 -22.25 4.64
C THR A 87 1.53 -21.17 4.82
N PHE A 88 1.92 -19.89 4.94
CA PHE A 88 0.97 -18.82 5.09
C PHE A 88 0.06 -18.66 3.86
N LYS A 89 -1.16 -18.18 4.09
CA LYS A 89 -2.16 -17.89 3.07
C LYS A 89 -2.80 -16.54 3.35
N ILE A 90 -3.13 -15.81 2.29
CA ILE A 90 -3.98 -14.63 2.39
C ILE A 90 -5.43 -15.10 2.37
N VAL A 91 -6.11 -14.99 3.51
CA VAL A 91 -7.53 -15.32 3.65
C VAL A 91 -8.40 -14.20 3.09
N LYS A 92 -8.00 -12.95 3.35
CA LYS A 92 -8.78 -11.79 2.95
C LYS A 92 -7.91 -10.55 2.78
N GLU A 93 -8.16 -9.81 1.71
CA GLU A 93 -7.68 -8.43 1.57
C GLU A 93 -8.67 -7.46 2.25
N ILE A 94 -8.17 -6.56 3.09
CA ILE A 94 -8.94 -5.51 3.73
C ILE A 94 -8.82 -4.25 2.88
N LYS A 95 -9.97 -3.69 2.48
CA LYS A 95 -10.05 -2.42 1.74
C LYS A 95 -10.36 -1.27 2.71
N PRO A 96 -9.90 -0.04 2.44
CA PRO A 96 -10.14 1.10 3.31
C PRO A 96 -11.64 1.39 3.45
N PRO A 97 -12.09 1.85 4.64
CA PRO A 97 -13.50 2.11 4.91
C PRO A 97 -14.03 3.33 4.16
N PHE A 98 -13.15 4.27 3.80
CA PHE A 98 -13.54 5.49 3.10
C PHE A 98 -13.71 5.22 1.61
N LYS A 99 -14.96 5.37 1.13
CA LYS A 99 -15.26 5.46 -0.29
C LYS A 99 -15.22 6.95 -0.65
N VAL A 100 -14.16 7.39 -1.34
CA VAL A 100 -14.16 8.70 -1.99
C VAL A 100 -15.34 8.74 -2.97
N PHE A 101 -15.90 9.93 -3.21
CA PHE A 101 -17.11 10.13 -4.04
C PHE A 101 -17.05 9.47 -5.45
N LEU A 102 -15.86 9.05 -5.92
CA LEU A 102 -15.61 8.35 -7.19
C LEU A 102 -14.97 6.94 -7.04
N GLY A 103 -14.84 6.34 -5.85
CA GLY A 103 -14.25 4.99 -5.68
C GLY A 103 -13.81 4.65 -4.25
N TYR A 104 -13.29 3.44 -4.01
CA TYR A 104 -12.62 3.09 -2.74
C TYR A 104 -11.41 4.01 -2.53
N GLY A 105 -11.10 4.36 -1.27
CA GLY A 105 -9.79 4.90 -0.90
C GLY A 105 -8.68 4.04 -1.49
N CYS A 106 -7.56 4.66 -1.84
CA CYS A 106 -6.55 4.00 -2.67
C CYS A 106 -6.05 2.70 -2.01
N GLY A 107 -6.12 1.60 -2.75
CA GLY A 107 -5.50 0.29 -2.50
C GLY A 107 -5.89 -0.47 -1.23
N SER A 108 -5.13 -1.51 -0.90
CA SER A 108 -5.34 -2.33 0.30
C SER A 108 -5.03 -1.55 1.57
N SER A 109 -5.80 -1.78 2.64
CA SER A 109 -5.59 -1.24 4.00
C SER A 109 -5.18 -2.31 5.01
N GLY A 110 -4.95 -3.55 4.55
CA GLY A 110 -4.59 -4.67 5.41
C GLY A 110 -4.89 -6.02 4.78
N TYR A 111 -4.56 -7.08 5.52
CA TYR A 111 -4.81 -8.47 5.16
C TYR A 111 -5.17 -9.29 6.40
N ILE A 112 -6.01 -10.30 6.22
CA ILE A 112 -6.10 -11.42 7.15
C ILE A 112 -5.25 -12.55 6.58
N LEU A 113 -4.20 -12.92 7.29
CA LEU A 113 -3.36 -14.06 6.98
C LEU A 113 -3.79 -15.27 7.82
N GLU A 114 -3.62 -16.46 7.28
CA GLU A 114 -3.67 -17.71 8.04
C GLU A 114 -2.33 -18.43 7.89
N ASP A 115 -1.77 -18.88 9.01
CA ASP A 115 -0.61 -19.76 9.01
C ASP A 115 -0.80 -20.84 10.08
N LYS A 116 -0.60 -22.11 9.70
CA LYS A 116 -0.71 -23.29 10.59
C LYS A 116 -2.02 -23.32 11.41
N GLY A 117 -3.13 -22.89 10.80
CA GLY A 117 -4.46 -22.85 11.42
C GLY A 117 -4.71 -21.67 12.35
N LYS A 118 -3.76 -20.72 12.47
CA LYS A 118 -3.92 -19.48 13.23
C LYS A 118 -4.08 -18.30 12.28
N GLN A 119 -5.01 -17.41 12.60
CA GLN A 119 -5.24 -16.18 11.82
C GLN A 119 -4.55 -14.97 12.43
N TYR A 120 -4.11 -14.06 11.56
CA TYR A 120 -3.40 -12.83 11.87
C TYR A 120 -4.03 -11.67 11.09
N GLU A 121 -4.53 -10.67 11.80
CA GLU A 121 -5.06 -9.46 11.18
C GLU A 121 -3.96 -8.39 11.10
N LEU A 122 -3.57 -8.05 9.88
CA LEU A 122 -2.67 -6.95 9.56
C LEU A 122 -3.53 -5.79 9.06
N ARG A 123 -3.53 -4.66 9.76
CA ARG A 123 -4.37 -3.52 9.39
C ARG A 123 -3.65 -2.20 9.60
N GLU A 124 -3.81 -1.30 8.64
CA GLU A 124 -3.39 0.09 8.79
C GLU A 124 -4.28 0.79 9.84
N ARG A 125 -3.64 1.51 10.77
CA ARG A 125 -4.34 2.42 11.69
C ARG A 125 -4.44 3.77 10.98
N PHE A 126 -5.67 4.22 10.77
CA PHE A 126 -5.99 5.53 10.21
C PHE A 126 -6.28 6.52 11.32
#